data_AF-A0AAV8UW41-F1
#
_entry.id   AF-A0AAV8UW41-F1
#
_cell.length_a   1.000
_cell.length_b   1.000
_cell.length_c   1.000
_cell.angle_alpha   90.00
_cell.angle_beta   90.00
_cell.angle_gamma   90.00
#
_symmetry.space_group_name_H-M   'P 1'
#
loop_
_entity.id
_entity.type
_entity.pdbx_description
1 polymer ?
#
loop_
_entity_poly.entity_id
_entity_poly.type
_entity_poly.pdbx_seq_one_letter_code
_entity_poly.pdbx_strand_id
1 'polypeptide(L)'
;MNLLLRATYARRWLRSSASAYAKAAGAPAVNSYRRKRLELDQHRERDREPEREFLDDGREVLYEGPLMEKIKGVKTMSLVSCVATSMLGPYMMLTRDELSRQSDFQQITVGFLVLAIGAGTTAFLSWVCSPYVSRLSLSTDKKVFIAEQTDVLLRHKVTAFPVGSQTPVDILRPMVNFEAEKRHYFLAKENMKHKLVREQFPWIVKEDDE
;
A
#
# COMPACT_ATOMS: atom_id res chain seq x y z
N MET A 1 67.66 10.70 22.52
CA MET A 1 67.21 9.55 21.70
C MET A 1 66.07 8.76 22.41
N ASN A 2 64.99 9.42 22.86
CA ASN A 2 63.89 8.74 23.58
C ASN A 2 62.48 9.34 23.37
N LEU A 3 62.36 10.43 22.60
CA LEU A 3 61.07 11.09 22.31
C LEU A 3 60.40 10.58 21.03
N LEU A 4 61.19 10.22 20.01
CA LEU A 4 60.67 9.74 18.72
C LEU A 4 60.11 8.31 18.78
N LEU A 5 60.61 7.46 19.70
CA LEU A 5 60.11 6.10 19.91
C LEU A 5 58.76 6.06 20.68
N ARG A 6 58.47 7.06 21.51
CA ARG A 6 57.18 7.16 22.22
C ARG A 6 56.05 7.64 21.31
N ALA A 7 56.36 8.49 20.33
CA ALA A 7 55.36 9.01 19.38
C ALA A 7 54.86 7.96 18.38
N THR A 8 55.70 6.99 18.00
CA THR A 8 55.32 5.92 17.08
C THR A 8 54.48 4.83 17.75
N TYR A 9 54.73 4.55 19.03
CA TYR A 9 53.93 3.59 19.80
C TYR A 9 52.50 4.09 20.05
N ALA A 10 52.34 5.38 20.37
CA ALA A 10 51.03 5.99 20.58
C ALA A 10 50.16 6.00 19.30
N ARG A 11 50.75 6.27 18.13
CA ARG A 11 50.02 6.26 16.84
C ARG A 11 49.55 4.86 16.41
N ARG A 12 50.28 3.80 16.77
CA ARG A 12 49.91 2.42 16.44
C ARG A 12 48.77 1.90 17.32
N TRP A 13 48.73 2.31 18.59
CA TRP A 13 47.64 1.94 19.49
C TRP A 13 46.32 2.65 19.16
N LEU A 14 46.36 3.93 18.77
CA LEU A 14 45.19 4.71 18.33
C LEU A 14 44.54 4.17 17.04
N ARG A 15 45.33 3.63 16.10
CA ARG A 15 44.78 2.99 14.88
C ARG A 15 44.12 1.64 15.15
N SER A 16 44.64 0.86 16.10
CA SER A 16 44.08 -0.45 16.45
C SER A 16 42.78 -0.34 17.24
N SER A 17 42.65 0.65 18.12
CA SER A 17 41.45 0.90 18.91
C SER A 17 40.32 1.55 18.12
N ALA A 18 40.62 2.45 17.17
CA ALA A 18 39.61 3.05 16.28
C ALA A 18 38.99 2.02 15.31
N SER A 19 39.79 1.06 14.81
CA SER A 19 39.31 -0.05 13.98
C SER A 19 38.39 -1.00 14.75
N ALA A 20 38.72 -1.29 16.02
CA ALA A 20 37.89 -2.13 16.88
C ALA A 20 36.56 -1.44 17.26
N TYR A 21 36.58 -0.14 17.55
CA TYR A 21 35.37 0.63 17.83
C TYR A 21 34.47 0.80 16.60
N ALA A 22 35.02 1.04 15.41
CA ALA A 22 34.23 1.12 14.18
C ALA A 22 33.55 -0.23 13.84
N LYS A 23 34.24 -1.34 14.11
CA LYS A 23 33.70 -2.71 13.91
C LYS A 23 32.66 -3.08 14.96
N ALA A 24 32.77 -2.57 16.19
CA ALA A 24 31.80 -2.81 17.28
C ALA A 24 30.58 -1.87 17.21
N ALA A 25 30.75 -0.62 16.80
CA ALA A 25 29.67 0.38 16.73
C ALA A 25 28.81 0.28 15.46
N GLY A 26 29.38 -0.21 14.34
CA GLY A 26 28.67 -0.29 13.05
C GLY A 26 28.05 -1.66 12.72
N ALA A 27 28.52 -2.76 13.33
CA ALA A 27 28.12 -4.11 12.92
C ALA A 27 26.80 -4.64 13.51
N PRO A 28 26.45 -4.42 14.80
CA PRO A 28 25.25 -5.05 15.36
C PRO A 28 23.96 -4.29 15.00
N ALA A 29 24.02 -2.95 14.90
CA ALA A 29 22.84 -2.12 14.61
C ALA A 29 22.40 -2.24 13.13
N VAL A 30 23.34 -2.22 12.18
CA VAL A 30 22.99 -2.35 10.74
C VAL A 30 22.42 -3.74 10.44
N ASN A 31 22.94 -4.78 11.09
CA ASN A 31 22.39 -6.14 10.97
C ASN A 31 21.01 -6.28 11.60
N SER A 32 20.71 -5.60 12.72
CA SER A 32 19.38 -5.67 13.34
C SER A 32 18.31 -4.95 12.53
N TYR A 33 18.63 -3.80 11.91
CA TYR A 33 17.73 -3.13 10.96
C TYR A 33 17.49 -3.97 9.70
N ARG A 34 18.55 -4.56 9.13
CA ARG A 34 18.44 -5.44 7.95
C ARG A 34 17.61 -6.69 8.27
N ARG A 35 17.83 -7.30 9.44
CA ARG A 35 17.06 -8.48 9.89
C ARG A 35 15.59 -8.15 10.13
N LYS A 36 15.28 -7.04 10.82
CA LYS A 36 13.90 -6.58 11.00
C LYS A 36 13.21 -6.28 9.66
N ARG A 37 13.95 -5.74 8.68
CA ARG A 37 13.41 -5.50 7.33
C ARG A 37 13.09 -6.82 6.62
N LEU A 38 14.01 -7.78 6.67
CA LEU A 38 13.80 -9.13 6.13
C LEU A 38 12.65 -9.88 6.82
N GLU A 39 12.50 -9.70 8.14
CA GLU A 39 11.39 -10.28 8.91
C GLU A 39 10.05 -9.61 8.56
N LEU A 40 10.03 -8.28 8.37
CA LEU A 40 8.85 -7.57 7.85
C LEU A 40 8.51 -8.01 6.42
N ASP A 41 9.50 -8.16 5.55
CA ASP A 41 9.33 -8.62 4.18
C ASP A 41 8.81 -10.07 4.18
N GLN A 42 9.34 -10.95 5.03
CA GLN A 42 8.83 -12.31 5.22
C GLN A 42 7.41 -12.35 5.80
N HIS A 43 7.07 -11.48 6.76
CA HIS A 43 5.71 -11.41 7.29
C HIS A 43 4.73 -10.93 6.23
N ARG A 44 5.15 -9.94 5.43
CA ARG A 44 4.41 -9.42 4.27
C ARG A 44 4.23 -10.46 3.17
N GLU A 45 5.20 -11.37 2.99
CA GLU A 45 5.08 -12.51 2.08
C GLU A 45 4.19 -13.63 2.65
N ARG A 46 4.18 -13.83 3.98
CA ARG A 46 3.33 -14.82 4.65
C ARG A 46 1.86 -14.41 4.67
N ASP A 47 1.58 -13.13 4.89
CA ASP A 47 0.24 -12.54 4.75
C ASP A 47 -0.23 -12.52 3.28
N ARG A 48 0.68 -12.76 2.33
CA ARG A 48 0.43 -12.92 0.88
C ARG A 48 -0.08 -14.32 0.54
N GLU A 49 0.17 -15.33 1.38
CA GLU A 49 -0.08 -16.75 1.07
C GLU A 49 -1.52 -17.29 1.23
N PRO A 50 -2.49 -16.68 1.97
CA PRO A 50 -3.88 -17.14 1.89
C PRO A 50 -4.63 -16.61 0.65
N GLU A 51 -4.07 -15.64 -0.09
CA GLU A 51 -4.76 -14.98 -1.23
C GLU A 51 -4.37 -15.58 -2.60
N ARG A 52 -3.27 -16.35 -2.67
CA ARG A 52 -2.82 -17.01 -3.91
C ARG A 52 -3.57 -18.30 -4.23
N GLU A 53 -4.26 -18.90 -3.26
CA GLU A 53 -4.95 -20.19 -3.41
C GLU A 53 -6.33 -20.10 -4.08
N PHE A 54 -6.89 -18.90 -4.28
CA PHE A 54 -8.23 -18.76 -4.89
C PHE A 54 -8.25 -18.65 -6.42
N LEU A 55 -7.09 -18.70 -7.09
CA LEU A 55 -6.98 -18.43 -8.53
C LEU A 55 -5.99 -19.34 -9.25
N ASP A 56 -6.04 -20.64 -8.99
CA ASP A 56 -5.48 -21.66 -9.90
C ASP A 56 -6.62 -22.53 -10.46
N ASP A 57 -7.43 -21.91 -11.31
CA ASP A 57 -8.58 -22.50 -12.00
C ASP A 57 -8.43 -22.29 -13.52
N GLY A 58 -7.23 -22.57 -14.05
CA GLY A 58 -6.94 -22.54 -15.50
C GLY A 58 -6.98 -21.15 -16.18
N ARG A 59 -6.70 -20.06 -15.45
CA ARG A 59 -6.74 -18.67 -15.97
C ARG A 59 -5.35 -18.11 -16.21
N GLU A 60 -5.15 -17.47 -17.36
CA GLU A 60 -3.88 -16.83 -17.69
C GLU A 60 -3.84 -15.42 -17.10
N VAL A 61 -2.82 -15.12 -16.28
CA VAL A 61 -2.64 -13.80 -15.68
C VAL A 61 -1.97 -12.90 -16.72
N LEU A 62 -2.70 -11.89 -17.18
CA LEU A 62 -2.21 -10.98 -18.20
C LEU A 62 -1.54 -9.73 -17.63
N TYR A 63 -1.94 -9.33 -16.42
CA TYR A 63 -1.46 -8.10 -15.79
C TYR A 63 -1.55 -8.17 -14.27
N GLU A 64 -0.52 -7.64 -13.61
CA GLU A 64 -0.46 -7.43 -12.17
C GLU A 64 -0.11 -5.96 -11.90
N GLY A 65 -0.99 -5.30 -11.14
CA GLY A 65 -0.94 -3.87 -10.88
C GLY A 65 0.15 -3.51 -9.86
N PRO A 66 1.16 -2.70 -10.22
CA PRO A 66 2.29 -2.38 -9.33
C PRO A 66 1.92 -1.50 -8.14
N LEU A 67 0.84 -0.71 -8.23
CA LEU A 67 0.39 0.16 -7.15
C LEU A 67 -0.53 -0.54 -6.14
N MET A 68 -0.88 -1.81 -6.37
CA MET A 68 -1.81 -2.55 -5.51
C MET A 68 -1.36 -2.56 -4.05
N GLU A 69 -0.08 -2.84 -3.81
CA GLU A 69 0.48 -2.88 -2.46
C GLU A 69 0.43 -1.51 -1.76
N LYS A 70 0.69 -0.44 -2.52
CA LYS A 70 0.64 0.92 -2.00
C LYS A 70 -0.79 1.29 -1.62
N ILE A 71 -1.75 0.99 -2.50
CA ILE A 71 -3.18 1.27 -2.27
C ILE A 71 -3.69 0.47 -1.08
N LYS A 72 -3.36 -0.83 -0.97
CA LYS A 72 -3.67 -1.64 0.22
C LYS A 72 -3.09 -0.99 1.48
N GLY A 73 -1.82 -0.59 1.46
CA GLY A 73 -1.15 0.05 2.59
C GLY A 73 -1.83 1.34 3.07
N VAL A 74 -2.15 2.27 2.16
CA VAL A 74 -2.78 3.55 2.53
C VAL A 74 -4.21 3.35 3.04
N LYS A 75 -4.97 2.41 2.44
CA LYS A 75 -6.30 2.05 2.94
C LYS A 75 -6.24 1.43 4.34
N THR A 76 -5.31 0.50 4.58
CA THR A 76 -5.10 -0.10 5.90
C THR A 76 -4.70 0.94 6.93
N MET A 77 -3.74 1.82 6.59
CA MET A 77 -3.28 2.86 7.49
C MET A 77 -4.44 3.78 7.91
N SER A 78 -5.26 4.21 6.96
CA SER A 78 -6.42 5.06 7.23
C SER A 78 -7.48 4.34 8.08
N LEU A 79 -7.76 3.07 7.77
CA LEU A 79 -8.71 2.26 8.55
C LEU A 79 -8.23 2.06 9.99
N VAL A 80 -6.95 1.75 10.19
CA VAL A 80 -6.33 1.61 11.50
C VAL A 80 -6.40 2.92 12.28
N SER A 81 -6.07 4.05 11.65
CA SER A 81 -6.19 5.38 12.28
C SER A 81 -7.63 5.69 12.67
N CYS A 82 -8.62 5.37 11.82
CA CYS A 82 -10.03 5.56 12.13
C CYS A 82 -10.49 4.71 13.31
N VAL A 83 -10.12 3.43 13.35
CA VAL A 83 -10.47 2.51 14.45
C VAL A 83 -9.79 2.94 15.74
N ALA A 84 -8.50 3.26 15.69
CA ALA A 84 -7.75 3.79 16.84
C ALA A 84 -8.42 5.05 17.40
N THR A 85 -8.84 5.96 16.53
CA THR A 85 -9.54 7.19 16.92
C THR A 85 -10.92 6.90 17.53
N SER A 86 -11.68 5.97 16.94
CA SER A 86 -13.00 5.57 17.46
C SER A 86 -12.94 4.88 18.81
N MET A 87 -11.83 4.22 19.14
CA MET A 87 -11.60 3.59 20.44
C MET A 87 -11.08 4.60 21.46
N LEU A 88 -10.19 5.51 21.04
CA LEU A 88 -9.58 6.51 21.91
C LEU A 88 -10.60 7.54 22.43
N GLY A 89 -11.58 7.95 21.61
CA GLY A 89 -12.61 8.91 22.01
C GLY A 89 -13.41 8.47 23.24
N PRO A 90 -14.14 7.33 23.17
CA PRO A 90 -14.89 6.79 24.31
C PRO A 90 -13.98 6.42 25.49
N TYR A 91 -12.78 5.90 25.22
CA TYR A 91 -11.82 5.59 26.27
C TYR A 91 -11.44 6.83 27.09
N MET A 92 -11.19 7.95 26.43
CA MET A 92 -10.93 9.25 27.07
C MET A 92 -12.13 9.81 27.81
N MET A 93 -13.36 9.49 27.40
CA MET A 93 -14.58 9.88 28.14
C MET A 93 -14.74 9.06 29.42
N LEU A 94 -14.41 7.76 29.39
CA LEU A 94 -14.55 6.85 30.53
C LEU A 94 -13.46 7.02 31.60
N THR A 95 -12.26 7.51 31.22
CA THR A 95 -11.14 7.72 32.15
C THR A 95 -11.11 9.11 32.80
N ARG A 96 -12.06 10.00 32.45
CA ARG A 96 -12.18 11.32 33.05
C ARG A 96 -13.04 11.27 34.31
N ASP A 97 -12.40 11.06 35.46
CA ASP A 97 -13.01 11.31 36.76
C ASP A 97 -13.20 12.83 36.99
N GLU A 98 -14.46 13.20 37.18
CA GLU A 98 -15.02 14.38 37.87
C GLU A 98 -14.63 15.83 37.53
N LEU A 99 -13.61 16.15 36.71
CA LEU A 99 -13.16 17.56 36.59
C LEU A 99 -13.58 18.36 35.35
N SER A 100 -14.34 17.81 34.39
CA SER A 100 -14.76 18.58 33.20
C SER A 100 -16.23 18.98 33.24
N ARG A 101 -16.48 20.19 33.73
CA ARG A 101 -17.75 20.94 33.65
C ARG A 101 -18.06 21.40 32.21
N GLN A 102 -17.96 20.50 31.22
CA GLN A 102 -18.47 20.72 29.87
C GLN A 102 -19.77 19.95 29.71
N SER A 103 -20.80 20.61 29.18
CA SER A 103 -22.07 19.96 28.83
C SER A 103 -21.82 18.75 27.93
N ASP A 104 -22.46 17.62 28.21
CA ASP A 104 -22.36 16.35 27.45
C ASP A 104 -22.41 16.56 25.93
N PHE A 105 -23.23 17.54 25.51
CA PHE A 105 -23.38 17.92 24.11
C PHE A 105 -22.06 18.33 23.43
N GLN A 106 -21.15 19.02 24.12
CA GLN A 106 -19.87 19.46 23.54
C GLN A 106 -18.93 18.27 23.34
N GLN A 107 -18.87 17.33 24.28
CA GLN A 107 -18.03 16.14 24.15
C GLN A 107 -18.53 15.23 23.03
N ILE A 108 -19.84 15.05 22.94
CA ILE A 108 -20.49 14.31 21.86
C ILE A 108 -20.21 14.97 20.51
N THR A 109 -20.33 16.30 20.43
CA THR A 109 -20.07 17.06 19.19
C THR A 109 -18.63 16.89 18.72
N VAL A 110 -17.66 17.01 19.63
CA VAL A 110 -16.24 16.84 19.29
C VAL A 110 -15.96 15.39 18.85
N GLY A 111 -16.49 14.40 19.57
CA GLY A 111 -16.35 13.00 19.19
C GLY A 111 -16.93 12.69 17.81
N PHE A 112 -18.15 13.19 17.54
CA PHE A 112 -18.80 13.03 16.24
C PHE A 112 -18.03 13.72 15.11
N LEU A 113 -17.54 14.95 15.32
CA LEU A 113 -16.79 15.68 14.31
C LEU A 113 -15.50 14.93 13.93
N VAL A 114 -14.77 14.42 14.91
CA VAL A 114 -13.54 13.65 14.68
C VAL A 114 -13.84 12.36 13.91
N LEU A 115 -14.91 11.65 14.28
CA LEU A 115 -15.36 10.47 13.55
C LEU A 115 -15.78 10.80 12.12
N ALA A 116 -16.52 11.89 11.91
CA ALA A 116 -16.98 12.33 10.59
C ALA A 116 -15.81 12.69 9.67
N ILE A 117 -14.79 13.39 10.19
CA ILE A 117 -13.58 13.73 9.44
C ILE A 117 -12.76 12.48 9.12
N GLY A 118 -12.59 11.58 10.09
CA GLY A 118 -11.88 10.31 9.89
C GLY A 118 -12.55 9.41 8.85
N ALA A 119 -13.87 9.22 8.99
CA ALA A 119 -14.69 8.46 8.05
C ALA A 119 -14.72 9.13 6.67
N GLY A 120 -14.86 10.46 6.60
CA GLY A 120 -14.89 11.21 5.34
C GLY A 120 -13.58 11.11 4.57
N THR A 121 -12.44 11.25 5.25
CA THR A 121 -11.11 11.09 4.63
C THR A 121 -10.90 9.66 4.13
N THR A 122 -11.36 8.67 4.90
CA THR A 122 -11.29 7.24 4.51
C THR A 122 -12.17 6.94 3.29
N ALA A 123 -13.40 7.47 3.28
CA ALA A 123 -14.33 7.32 2.17
C ALA A 123 -13.79 7.98 0.90
N PHE A 124 -13.21 9.18 1.02
CA PHE A 124 -12.61 9.88 -0.10
C PHE A 124 -11.44 9.10 -0.72
N LEU A 125 -10.49 8.64 0.09
CA LEU A 125 -9.39 7.80 -0.38
C LEU A 125 -9.91 6.53 -1.06
N SER A 126 -10.92 5.90 -0.46
CA SER A 126 -11.55 4.73 -1.05
C SER A 126 -12.19 5.02 -2.40
N TRP A 127 -12.87 6.16 -2.55
CA TRP A 127 -13.46 6.57 -3.81
C TRP A 127 -12.42 6.82 -4.90
N VAL A 128 -11.28 7.41 -4.55
CA VAL A 128 -10.15 7.64 -5.45
C VAL A 128 -9.47 6.34 -5.86
N CYS A 129 -9.26 5.41 -4.92
CA CYS A 129 -8.56 4.15 -5.19
C CYS A 129 -9.46 3.01 -5.69
N SER A 130 -10.78 3.12 -5.58
CA SER A 130 -11.76 2.12 -6.00
C SER A 130 -11.66 1.66 -7.47
N PRO A 131 -11.42 2.52 -8.47
CA PRO A 131 -11.33 2.08 -9.87
C PRO A 131 -10.05 1.29 -10.20
N TYR A 132 -9.07 1.27 -9.29
CA TYR A 132 -7.78 0.61 -9.55
C TYR A 132 -7.91 -0.91 -9.71
N VAL A 133 -7.41 -1.43 -10.83
CA VAL A 133 -7.35 -2.87 -11.11
C VAL A 133 -6.04 -3.46 -10.59
N SER A 134 -6.15 -4.43 -9.69
CA SER A 134 -5.02 -5.10 -9.06
C SER A 134 -4.45 -6.24 -9.90
N ARG A 135 -5.33 -6.99 -10.57
CA ARG A 135 -4.95 -8.11 -11.43
C ARG A 135 -5.96 -8.19 -12.56
N LEU A 136 -5.45 -8.42 -13.76
CA LEU A 136 -6.27 -8.76 -14.91
C LEU A 136 -5.89 -10.17 -15.35
N SER A 137 -6.86 -11.08 -15.34
CA SER A 137 -6.72 -12.42 -15.91
C SER A 137 -7.65 -12.58 -17.10
N LEU A 138 -7.26 -13.42 -18.06
CA LEU A 138 -8.09 -13.80 -19.18
C LEU A 138 -8.51 -15.26 -18.99
N SER A 139 -9.81 -15.49 -19.05
CA SER A 139 -10.34 -16.84 -19.16
C SER A 139 -10.37 -17.20 -20.65
N THR A 140 -9.37 -17.97 -21.10
CA THR A 140 -9.24 -18.44 -22.49
C THR A 140 -10.48 -19.21 -22.95
N ASP A 141 -11.14 -19.89 -22.02
CA ASP A 141 -12.31 -20.72 -22.28
C ASP A 141 -13.59 -19.92 -22.60
N LYS A 142 -13.71 -18.71 -22.02
CA LYS A 142 -14.92 -17.86 -22.16
C LYS A 142 -14.68 -16.57 -22.94
N LYS A 143 -13.43 -16.23 -23.29
CA LYS A 143 -13.04 -14.91 -23.85
C LYS A 143 -13.56 -13.74 -23.00
N VAL A 144 -13.42 -13.87 -21.69
CA VAL A 144 -13.84 -12.87 -20.71
C VAL A 144 -12.61 -12.40 -19.93
N PHE A 145 -12.48 -11.08 -19.77
CA PHE A 145 -11.50 -10.48 -18.89
C PHE A 145 -12.03 -10.47 -17.47
N ILE A 146 -11.20 -10.89 -16.53
CA ILE A 146 -11.50 -10.90 -15.11
C ILE A 146 -10.57 -9.88 -14.46
N ALA A 147 -11.13 -8.73 -14.11
CA ALA A 147 -10.45 -7.68 -13.36
C ALA A 147 -10.75 -7.83 -11.87
N GLU A 148 -9.69 -7.91 -11.09
CA GLU A 148 -9.73 -7.82 -9.64
C GLU A 148 -9.56 -6.37 -9.22
N GLN A 149 -10.45 -5.91 -8.35
CA GLN A 149 -10.40 -4.59 -7.73
C GLN A 149 -10.49 -4.77 -6.21
N THR A 150 -10.06 -3.74 -5.48
CA THR A 150 -10.21 -3.71 -4.02
C THR A 150 -11.27 -2.71 -3.61
N ASP A 151 -12.26 -3.19 -2.85
CA ASP A 151 -13.35 -2.38 -2.33
C ASP A 151 -12.89 -1.47 -1.16
N VAL A 152 -13.85 -0.73 -0.59
CA VAL A 152 -13.67 0.18 0.55
C VAL A 152 -13.10 -0.52 1.77
N LEU A 153 -13.54 -1.76 2.01
CA LEU A 153 -13.18 -2.57 3.18
C LEU A 153 -12.00 -3.52 2.92
N LEU A 154 -11.11 -3.18 1.98
CA LEU A 154 -10.06 -4.09 1.49
C LEU A 154 -10.59 -5.42 0.92
N ARG A 155 -11.88 -5.52 0.64
CA ARG A 155 -12.48 -6.73 0.08
C ARG A 155 -12.12 -6.88 -1.39
N HIS A 156 -11.81 -8.10 -1.79
CA HIS A 156 -11.58 -8.43 -3.20
C HIS A 156 -12.89 -8.46 -3.96
N LYS A 157 -12.96 -7.62 -4.99
CA LYS A 157 -14.09 -7.55 -5.90
C LYS A 157 -13.60 -8.05 -7.25
N VAL A 158 -14.06 -9.25 -7.61
CA VAL A 158 -13.81 -9.84 -8.91
C VAL A 158 -14.91 -9.38 -9.87
N THR A 159 -14.51 -8.80 -10.99
CA THR A 159 -15.43 -8.31 -12.03
C THR A 159 -15.03 -8.95 -13.34
N ALA A 160 -16.00 -9.45 -14.09
CA ALA A 160 -15.78 -10.13 -15.35
C ALA A 160 -16.49 -9.35 -16.44
N PHE A 161 -15.80 -9.02 -17.53
CA PHE A 161 -16.38 -8.31 -18.68
C PHE A 161 -15.89 -8.90 -20.01
N PRO A 162 -16.73 -8.94 -21.04
CA PRO A 162 -16.38 -9.55 -22.32
C PRO A 162 -15.31 -8.73 -23.05
N VAL A 163 -14.44 -9.44 -23.78
CA VAL A 163 -13.41 -8.84 -24.65
C VAL A 163 -14.11 -7.96 -25.70
N GLY A 164 -13.78 -6.66 -25.73
CA GLY A 164 -14.37 -5.69 -26.67
C GLY A 164 -15.45 -4.75 -26.11
N SER A 165 -15.92 -4.96 -24.87
CA SER A 165 -16.88 -4.06 -24.20
C SER A 165 -16.25 -2.79 -23.59
N GLN A 166 -14.97 -2.56 -23.88
CA GLN A 166 -14.17 -1.52 -23.24
C GLN A 166 -14.24 -0.24 -24.06
N THR A 167 -14.58 0.87 -23.41
CA THR A 167 -14.58 2.20 -24.02
C THR A 167 -13.63 3.11 -23.26
N PRO A 168 -12.74 3.87 -23.94
CA PRO A 168 -11.98 4.91 -23.27
C PRO A 168 -12.94 5.96 -22.72
N VAL A 169 -12.70 6.41 -21.50
CA VAL A 169 -13.55 7.41 -20.85
C VAL A 169 -12.66 8.47 -20.25
N ASP A 170 -12.84 9.70 -20.73
CA ASP A 170 -12.20 10.90 -20.19
C ASP A 170 -13.20 11.59 -19.26
N ILE A 171 -13.21 11.15 -17.99
CA ILE A 171 -13.99 11.75 -16.92
C ILE A 171 -13.07 12.41 -15.90
N LEU A 172 -13.57 13.46 -15.25
CA LEU A 172 -12.87 14.18 -14.18
C LEU A 172 -12.76 13.36 -12.86
N ARG A 173 -12.75 12.03 -12.95
CA ARG A 173 -12.53 11.15 -11.80
C ARG A 173 -11.06 10.71 -11.80
N PRO A 174 -10.31 10.94 -10.71
CA PRO A 174 -8.93 10.50 -10.65
C PRO A 174 -8.84 8.99 -10.78
N MET A 175 -7.76 8.53 -11.42
CA MET A 175 -7.47 7.10 -11.64
C MET A 175 -8.62 6.38 -12.37
N VAL A 176 -9.03 6.87 -13.55
CA VAL A 176 -9.92 6.15 -14.46
C VAL A 176 -9.38 6.28 -15.87
N ASN A 177 -9.23 5.16 -16.58
CA ASN A 177 -8.75 5.14 -17.96
C ASN A 177 -9.79 4.61 -18.94
N PHE A 178 -10.66 3.68 -18.51
CA PHE A 178 -11.67 3.09 -19.37
C PHE A 178 -12.90 2.65 -18.57
N GLU A 179 -14.00 2.49 -19.28
CA GLU A 179 -15.25 1.94 -18.79
C GLU A 179 -15.53 0.60 -19.47
N ALA A 180 -15.98 -0.38 -18.70
CA ALA A 180 -16.55 -1.62 -19.22
C ALA A 180 -17.80 -1.98 -18.42
N GLU A 181 -18.88 -2.35 -19.11
CA GLU A 181 -20.17 -2.68 -18.48
C GLU A 181 -20.65 -1.64 -17.43
N LYS A 182 -20.55 -0.34 -17.76
CA LYS A 182 -20.95 0.76 -16.85
C LYS A 182 -20.13 0.88 -15.57
N ARG A 183 -18.91 0.32 -15.56
CA ARG A 183 -17.97 0.40 -14.44
C ARG A 183 -16.66 1.01 -14.89
N HIS A 184 -16.09 1.82 -14.01
CA HIS A 184 -14.84 2.54 -14.25
C HIS A 184 -13.65 1.71 -13.78
N TYR A 185 -12.61 1.66 -14.60
CA TYR A 185 -11.39 0.91 -14.35
C TYR A 185 -10.16 1.76 -14.62
N PHE A 186 -9.11 1.45 -13.88
CA PHE A 186 -7.79 2.01 -14.09
C PHE A 186 -6.74 0.92 -14.15
N LEU A 187 -6.00 0.95 -15.24
CA LEU A 187 -4.88 0.05 -15.51
C LEU A 187 -3.62 0.91 -15.56
N ALA A 188 -2.67 0.66 -14.65
CA ALA A 188 -1.40 1.35 -14.71
C ALA A 188 -0.56 0.80 -15.87
N LYS A 189 0.05 1.69 -16.65
CA LYS A 189 0.97 1.33 -17.75
C LYS A 189 2.16 0.49 -17.28
N GLU A 190 2.61 0.75 -16.06
CA GLU A 190 3.68 0.01 -15.39
C GLU A 190 3.27 -1.48 -15.28
N ASN A 191 4.08 -2.39 -15.82
CA ASN A 191 3.86 -3.84 -15.95
C ASN A 191 2.87 -4.34 -17.02
N MET A 192 2.44 -3.51 -17.97
CA MET A 192 1.81 -4.01 -19.21
C MET A 192 2.82 -4.69 -20.14
N LYS A 193 3.28 -5.88 -19.77
CA LYS A 193 4.26 -6.67 -20.54
C LYS A 193 3.60 -7.63 -21.53
N HIS A 194 2.37 -8.05 -21.26
CA HIS A 194 1.67 -9.03 -22.09
C HIS A 194 1.18 -8.41 -23.39
N LYS A 195 1.53 -9.02 -24.53
CA LYS A 195 1.17 -8.51 -25.87
C LYS A 195 -0.34 -8.31 -26.05
N LEU A 196 -1.12 -9.28 -25.56
CA LEU A 196 -2.59 -9.24 -25.60
C LEU A 196 -3.18 -8.01 -24.90
N VAL A 197 -2.59 -7.56 -23.80
CA VAL A 197 -3.06 -6.35 -23.09
C VAL A 197 -2.74 -5.11 -23.90
N ARG A 198 -1.56 -5.03 -24.53
CA ARG A 198 -1.20 -3.88 -25.37
C ARG A 198 -2.06 -3.78 -26.63
N GLU A 199 -2.37 -4.91 -27.26
CA GLU A 199 -3.23 -4.96 -28.44
C GLU A 199 -4.67 -4.56 -28.10
N GLN A 200 -5.18 -4.97 -26.94
CA GLN A 200 -6.54 -4.68 -26.52
C GLN A 200 -6.72 -3.25 -25.98
N PHE A 201 -5.67 -2.65 -25.40
CA PHE A 201 -5.69 -1.32 -24.79
C PHE A 201 -4.67 -0.36 -25.44
N PRO A 202 -4.75 -0.07 -26.76
CA PRO A 202 -3.74 0.71 -27.46
C PRO A 202 -3.69 2.18 -27.03
N TRP A 203 -4.80 2.74 -26.54
CA TRP A 203 -4.87 4.14 -26.11
C TRP A 203 -4.11 4.41 -24.79
N ILE A 204 -3.99 3.41 -23.91
CA ILE A 204 -3.28 3.56 -22.62
C ILE A 204 -1.76 3.62 -22.81
N VAL A 205 -1.24 3.04 -23.90
CA VAL A 205 0.20 2.96 -24.18
C VAL A 205 0.70 4.17 -24.98
N LYS A 206 -0.16 4.80 -25.78
CA LYS A 206 0.22 5.90 -26.70
C LYS A 206 0.42 7.26 -26.03
N GLU A 207 0.00 7.43 -24.79
CA GLU A 207 -0.09 8.73 -24.11
C GLU A 207 1.28 9.34 -23.70
N ASP A 208 2.40 8.65 -23.94
CA ASP A 208 3.76 9.11 -23.59
C ASP A 208 4.64 9.50 -24.80
N ASP A 209 4.14 9.40 -26.04
CA ASP A 209 4.91 9.73 -27.27
C ASP A 209 4.75 11.20 -27.73
N GLU A 210 4.12 12.06 -26.92
CA GLU A 210 4.00 13.53 -27.15
C GLU A 210 4.76 14.38 -26.11
#